data_AF-A0A0K8RCZ6-F1
#
_entry.id   AF-A0A0K8RCZ6-F1
#
_cell.length_a   1.000
_cell.length_b   1.000
_cell.length_c   1.000
_cell.angle_alpha   90.00
_cell.angle_beta   90.00
_cell.angle_gamma   90.00
#
_symmetry.space_group_name_H-M   'P 1'
#
loop_
_entity.id
_entity.type
_entity.pdbx_description
1 polymer ?
#
loop_
_entity_poly.entity_id
_entity_poly.type
_entity_poly.pdbx_seq_one_letter_code
_entity_poly.pdbx_strand_id
1 'polypeptide(L)'
;MILTLSVVLLATFDYIHATHCSTGLESYMKRKCKGLRLGFVELSECKFTCEGKNSMDQPQITKLNLANGLPCGPCKQCCHGICTPVQFSSEDPPTPIACAK
;
A
#
# COMPACT_ATOMS: atom_id res chain seq x y z
N MET A 1 -23.20 0.43 30.75
CA MET A 1 -22.47 1.29 29.80
C MET A 1 -21.02 0.80 29.54
N ILE A 2 -20.75 -0.51 29.62
CA ILE A 2 -19.41 -1.05 29.32
C ILE A 2 -19.25 -1.24 27.81
N LEU A 3 -20.32 -1.69 27.13
CA LEU A 3 -20.33 -1.90 25.67
C LEU A 3 -19.95 -0.65 24.87
N THR A 4 -20.41 0.53 25.27
CA THR A 4 -20.15 1.78 24.54
C THR A 4 -18.66 2.17 24.60
N LEU A 5 -18.00 1.96 25.73
CA LEU A 5 -16.55 2.20 25.85
C LEU A 5 -15.73 1.16 25.06
N SER A 6 -16.12 -0.12 25.09
CA SER A 6 -15.44 -1.17 24.33
C SER A 6 -15.50 -0.95 22.82
N VAL A 7 -16.66 -0.52 22.29
CA VAL A 7 -16.82 -0.18 20.86
C VAL A 7 -15.94 1.00 20.47
N VAL A 8 -15.85 2.03 21.31
CA VAL A 8 -14.99 3.19 21.06
C VAL A 8 -13.51 2.80 21.02
N LEU A 9 -13.04 1.97 21.96
CA LEU A 9 -11.64 1.51 21.95
C LEU A 9 -11.27 0.73 20.68
N LEU A 10 -12.12 -0.19 20.22
CA LEU A 10 -11.86 -0.99 19.02
C LEU A 10 -11.73 -0.11 17.78
N ALA A 11 -12.65 0.84 17.58
CA ALA A 11 -12.59 1.78 16.47
C ALA A 11 -11.31 2.63 16.48
N THR A 12 -10.83 3.03 17.67
CA THR A 12 -9.57 3.79 17.78
C THR A 12 -8.34 2.93 17.45
N PHE A 13 -8.36 1.65 17.81
CA PHE A 13 -7.25 0.73 17.52
C PHE A 13 -7.14 0.43 16.03
N ASP A 14 -8.28 0.16 15.37
CA ASP A 14 -8.36 -0.04 13.92
C ASP A 14 -7.89 1.21 13.16
N TYR A 15 -8.27 2.41 13.64
CA TYR A 15 -7.82 3.67 13.08
C TYR A 15 -6.29 3.86 13.18
N ILE A 16 -5.69 3.55 14.34
CA ILE A 16 -4.23 3.65 14.53
C ILE A 16 -3.50 2.68 13.60
N HIS A 17 -3.99 1.44 13.48
CA HIS A 17 -3.39 0.43 12.60
C HIS A 17 -3.49 0.82 11.12
N ALA A 18 -4.66 1.31 10.68
CA ALA A 18 -4.84 1.81 9.33
C ALA A 18 -3.90 2.98 9.03
N THR A 19 -3.74 3.90 9.99
CA THR A 19 -2.83 5.05 9.87
C THR A 19 -1.36 4.64 9.79
N HIS A 20 -0.95 3.65 10.58
CA HIS A 20 0.42 3.13 10.53
C HIS A 20 0.71 2.43 9.18
N CYS A 21 -0.25 1.64 8.69
CA CYS A 21 -0.16 0.98 7.39
C CYS A 21 -0.04 1.99 6.24
N SER A 22 -0.92 3.01 6.20
CA SER A 22 -0.88 4.04 5.15
C SER A 22 0.43 4.83 5.18
N THR A 23 0.92 5.18 6.37
CA THR A 23 2.21 5.89 6.55
C THR A 23 3.40 5.04 6.07
N GLY A 24 3.39 3.74 6.37
CA GLY A 24 4.41 2.80 5.91
C GLY A 24 4.42 2.65 4.39
N LEU A 25 3.24 2.51 3.77
CA LEU A 25 3.09 2.40 2.32
C LEU A 25 3.53 3.68 1.60
N GLU A 26 3.16 4.85 2.10
CA GLU A 26 3.60 6.14 1.56
C GLU A 26 5.13 6.30 1.65
N SER A 27 5.72 5.92 2.79
CA SER A 27 7.16 5.95 3.00
C SER A 27 7.92 5.04 2.02
N TYR A 28 7.35 3.86 1.73
CA TYR A 28 7.89 2.96 0.71
C TYR A 28 7.90 3.62 -0.68
N MET A 29 6.79 4.21 -1.11
CA MET A 29 6.67 4.85 -2.43
C MET A 29 7.62 6.06 -2.54
N LYS A 30 7.67 6.92 -1.52
CA LYS A 30 8.63 8.03 -1.44
C LYS A 30 10.07 7.56 -1.57
N ARG A 31 10.44 6.46 -0.90
CA ARG A 31 11.80 5.89 -0.98
C ARG A 31 12.11 5.37 -2.38
N LYS A 32 11.16 4.72 -3.04
CA LYS A 32 11.28 4.26 -4.43
C LYS A 32 11.45 5.43 -5.41
N CYS A 33 10.61 6.46 -5.33
CA CYS A 33 10.75 7.66 -6.17
C CYS A 33 12.08 8.38 -5.93
N LYS A 34 12.51 8.51 -4.66
CA LYS A 34 13.82 9.11 -4.32
C LYS A 34 14.99 8.37 -4.95
N GLY A 35 14.92 7.04 -5.06
CA GLY A 35 15.92 6.22 -5.77
C GLY A 35 16.05 6.57 -7.25
N LEU A 36 14.99 7.11 -7.86
CA LEU A 36 14.97 7.63 -9.24
C LEU A 36 15.28 9.13 -9.32
N ARG A 37 15.59 9.79 -8.20
CA ARG A 37 15.70 11.26 -8.08
C ARG A 37 14.40 12.00 -8.44
N LEU A 38 13.25 11.36 -8.23
CA LEU A 38 11.91 11.93 -8.44
C LEU A 38 11.15 12.04 -7.10
N GLY A 39 10.11 12.87 -7.04
CA GLY A 39 9.18 12.97 -5.92
C GLY A 39 7.96 12.06 -6.10
N PHE A 40 7.41 11.54 -5.01
CA PHE A 40 6.11 10.85 -5.05
C PHE A 40 4.98 11.86 -5.22
N VAL A 41 4.01 11.55 -6.08
CA VAL A 41 2.85 12.40 -6.36
C VAL A 41 1.56 11.74 -5.90
N GLU A 42 1.27 10.55 -6.43
CA GLU A 42 0.01 9.87 -6.15
C GLU A 42 0.14 8.35 -6.23
N LEU A 43 -0.80 7.67 -5.58
CA LEU A 43 -1.06 6.23 -5.70
C LEU A 43 -2.43 6.04 -6.33
N SER A 44 -2.51 5.22 -7.37
CA SER A 44 -3.74 4.78 -8.02
C SER A 44 -3.71 3.25 -8.12
N GLU A 45 -4.60 2.60 -7.35
CA GLU A 45 -4.63 1.14 -7.18
C GLU A 45 -3.26 0.54 -6.78
N CYS A 46 -2.61 -0.13 -7.72
CA CYS A 46 -1.31 -0.77 -7.56
C CYS A 46 -0.19 -0.06 -8.28
N LYS A 47 -0.42 1.18 -8.73
CA LYS A 47 0.55 2.01 -9.44
C LYS A 47 0.73 3.35 -8.75
N PHE A 48 1.96 3.76 -8.57
CA PHE A 48 2.26 5.09 -8.04
C PHE A 48 3.08 5.90 -9.03
N THR A 49 2.82 7.19 -9.03
CA THR A 49 3.45 8.16 -9.92
C THR A 49 4.59 8.85 -9.18
N CYS A 50 5.76 8.86 -9.81
CA CYS A 50 6.91 9.66 -9.42
C CYS A 50 7.15 10.75 -10.46
N GLU A 51 7.34 11.99 -10.05
CA GLU A 51 7.55 13.14 -10.94
C GLU A 51 8.72 14.01 -10.49
N GLY A 52 9.38 14.67 -11.44
CA GLY A 52 10.52 15.53 -11.17
C GLY A 52 11.23 15.95 -12.45
N LYS A 53 12.54 16.20 -12.34
CA LYS A 53 13.40 16.51 -13.47
C LYS A 53 14.49 15.45 -13.62
N ASN A 54 14.83 15.13 -14.86
CA ASN A 54 15.96 14.25 -15.16
C ASN A 54 17.30 15.01 -15.07
N SER A 55 18.41 14.33 -15.36
CA SER A 55 19.75 14.94 -15.33
C SER A 55 20.01 16.05 -16.35
N MET A 56 19.09 16.25 -17.30
CA MET A 56 19.11 17.32 -18.31
C MET A 56 18.09 18.42 -17.99
N ASP A 57 17.60 18.48 -16.75
CA ASP A 57 16.56 19.42 -16.27
C ASP A 57 15.20 19.34 -16.99
N GLN A 58 14.96 18.27 -17.75
CA GLN A 58 13.69 18.05 -18.43
C GLN A 58 12.67 17.39 -17.50
N PRO A 59 11.37 17.74 -17.59
CA PRO A 59 10.31 17.06 -16.85
C PRO A 59 10.33 15.55 -17.12
N GLN A 60 10.25 14.77 -16.05
CA GLN A 60 10.18 13.32 -16.11
C GLN A 60 9.04 12.83 -15.21
N ILE A 61 8.19 11.99 -15.78
CA ILE A 61 7.15 11.26 -15.06
C ILE A 61 7.46 9.77 -15.20
N THR A 62 7.37 9.03 -14.11
CA THR A 62 7.58 7.58 -14.09
C THR A 62 6.52 6.93 -13.23
N LYS A 63 5.82 5.94 -13.80
CA LYS A 63 4.81 5.14 -13.08
C LYS A 63 5.43 3.80 -12.69
N LEU A 64 5.32 3.44 -11.42
CA LEU A 64 5.87 2.21 -10.87
C LEU A 64 4.74 1.37 -10.27
N ASN A 65 4.86 0.04 -10.38
CA ASN A 65 3.96 -0.85 -9.67
C ASN A 65 4.36 -0.96 -8.20
N LEU A 66 3.38 -1.04 -7.29
CA LEU A 66 3.58 -1.58 -5.96
C LEU A 66 4.09 -3.02 -6.04
N ALA A 67 4.95 -3.40 -5.09
CA ALA A 67 5.41 -4.79 -4.98
C ALA A 67 4.24 -5.74 -4.75
N ASN A 68 4.37 -6.98 -5.23
CA ASN A 68 3.37 -8.01 -5.01
C ASN A 68 3.12 -8.22 -3.51
N GLY A 69 1.85 -8.37 -3.12
CA GLY A 69 1.42 -8.54 -1.73
C GLY A 69 1.16 -7.24 -0.97
N LEU A 70 1.55 -6.07 -1.50
CA LEU A 70 1.21 -4.80 -0.85
C LEU A 70 -0.29 -4.51 -0.92
N PRO A 71 -0.87 -3.88 0.11
CA PRO A 71 -2.30 -3.58 0.14
C PRO A 71 -2.67 -2.53 -0.89
N CYS A 72 -3.78 -2.74 -1.59
CA CYS A 72 -4.41 -1.78 -2.51
C CYS A 72 -5.87 -1.47 -2.15
N GLY A 73 -6.34 -2.02 -1.03
CA GLY A 73 -7.68 -1.81 -0.50
C GLY A 73 -8.04 -2.88 0.54
N PRO A 74 -9.25 -2.79 1.14
CA PRO A 74 -9.73 -3.79 2.08
C PRO A 74 -9.78 -5.19 1.44
N CYS A 75 -9.14 -6.17 2.09
CA CYS A 75 -9.06 -7.56 1.63
C CYS A 75 -8.53 -7.73 0.19
N LYS A 76 -7.68 -6.80 -0.26
CA LYS A 76 -7.07 -6.82 -1.59
C LYS A 76 -5.56 -6.57 -1.53
N GLN A 77 -4.84 -7.19 -2.45
CA GLN A 77 -3.39 -7.06 -2.59
C GLN A 77 -3.00 -6.76 -4.05
N CYS A 78 -1.85 -6.16 -4.23
CA CYS A 78 -1.25 -5.98 -5.54
C CYS A 78 -0.62 -7.26 -6.06
N CYS A 79 -0.95 -7.63 -7.28
CA CYS A 79 -0.40 -8.81 -7.97
C CYS A 79 -0.10 -8.41 -9.40
N HIS A 80 1.18 -8.32 -9.75
CA HIS A 80 1.64 -7.91 -11.09
C HIS A 80 1.05 -6.56 -11.54
N GLY A 81 0.89 -5.62 -10.60
CA GLY A 81 0.33 -4.29 -10.87
C GLY A 81 -1.19 -4.23 -10.95
N ILE A 82 -1.90 -5.32 -10.61
CA ILE A 82 -3.36 -5.40 -10.56
C ILE A 82 -3.81 -5.54 -9.10
N CYS A 83 -4.84 -4.81 -8.71
CA CYS A 83 -5.44 -4.94 -7.39
C CYS A 83 -6.43 -6.12 -7.37
N THR A 84 -6.06 -7.22 -6.72
CA THR A 84 -6.86 -8.46 -6.70
C THR A 84 -7.32 -8.81 -5.28
N PRO A 85 -8.44 -9.54 -5.13
CA PRO A 85 -8.83 -10.09 -3.83
C PRO A 85 -7.75 -11.00 -3.24
N VAL A 86 -7.53 -10.91 -1.94
CA VAL A 86 -6.68 -11.87 -1.21
C VAL A 86 -7.35 -13.24 -1.23
N GLN A 87 -6.59 -14.27 -1.59
CA GLN A 87 -6.99 -15.66 -1.42
C GLN A 87 -6.42 -16.19 -0.11
N PHE A 88 -7.08 -17.18 0.49
CA PHE A 88 -6.66 -17.81 1.74
C PHE A 88 -6.38 -19.29 1.50
N SER A 89 -5.41 -19.84 2.23
CA SER A 89 -5.18 -21.28 2.26
C SER A 89 -6.39 -22.00 2.86
N SER A 90 -6.52 -23.29 2.55
CA SER A 90 -7.50 -24.18 3.19
C SER A 90 -7.02 -24.74 4.53
N GLU A 91 -5.86 -24.30 5.02
CA GLU A 91 -5.30 -24.71 6.31
C GLU A 91 -6.08 -24.07 7.47
N ASP A 92 -5.97 -24.65 8.66
CA ASP A 92 -6.56 -24.10 9.88
C ASP A 92 -5.45 -23.77 10.90
N PRO A 93 -5.19 -22.48 11.21
CA PRO A 93 -5.91 -21.30 10.72
C PRO A 93 -5.54 -20.93 9.27
N PRO A 94 -6.46 -20.31 8.51
CA PRO A 94 -6.21 -19.91 7.14
C PRO A 94 -5.18 -18.78 7.07
N THR A 95 -4.25 -18.87 6.12
CA THR A 95 -3.23 -17.84 5.90
C THR A 95 -3.44 -17.14 4.55
N PRO A 96 -3.20 -15.81 4.46
CA PRO A 96 -3.22 -15.10 3.18
C PRO A 96 -2.21 -15.68 2.20
N ILE A 97 -2.66 -16.03 0.99
CA ILE A 97 -1.79 -16.47 -0.09
C ILE A 97 -1.26 -15.22 -0.78
N ALA A 98 0.02 -14.93 -0.56
CA ALA A 98 0.70 -13.86 -1.28
C ALA A 98 0.82 -14.21 -2.77
N CYS A 99 0.66 -13.21 -3.64
CA CYS A 99 0.92 -13.36 -5.08
C CYS A 99 2.41 -13.47 -5.43
N ALA A 100 3.30 -13.54 -4.44
CA ALA A 100 4.71 -13.75 -4.65
C ALA A 100 4.96 -15.23 -5.00
N LYS A 101 5.57 -15.46 -6.15
CA LYS A 101 6.12 -16.76 -6.54
C LYS A 101 7.61 -16.76 -6.26
#